data_AF-A0A7S3AWJ5-F1
#
_entry.id   AF-A0A7S3AWJ5-F1
#
_cell.length_a   1.000
_cell.length_b   1.000
_cell.length_c   1.000
_cell.angle_alpha   90.00
_cell.angle_beta   90.00
_cell.angle_gamma   90.00
#
_symmetry.space_group_name_H-M   'P 1'
#
loop_
_entity.id
_entity.type
_entity.pdbx_description
1 polymer ?
#
loop_
_entity_poly.entity_id
_entity_poly.type
_entity_poly.pdbx_seq_one_letter_code
_entity_poly.pdbx_strand_id
1 'polypeptide(L)'
;SRQQLHGAIGDAERSHHEAEERALATRKQVGTLEEKAAGAKQYFDQLQASAGKREARLHPDMPKLIHAISRNKSKFKSVPEGPVGLLLALDPKHTHLAEVAERACGGNKGLCSFIVSCQEDEKTLRSLLAG
;
A
#
# COMPACT_ATOMS: atom_id res chain seq x y z
N SER A 1 -28.05 -3.39 -60.06
CA SER A 1 -27.53 -2.01 -60.17
C SER A 1 -26.07 -1.99 -59.75
N ARG A 2 -25.14 -1.87 -60.71
CA ARG A 2 -23.68 -1.97 -60.47
C ARG A 2 -23.14 -0.78 -59.66
N GLN A 3 -23.81 0.37 -59.72
CA GLN A 3 -23.50 1.56 -58.94
C GLN A 3 -23.79 1.42 -57.43
N GLN A 4 -24.81 0.63 -57.05
CA GLN A 4 -25.14 0.42 -55.63
C GLN A 4 -24.11 -0.48 -54.91
N LEU A 5 -23.53 -1.45 -55.63
CA LEU A 5 -22.47 -2.31 -55.09
C LEU A 5 -21.15 -1.55 -54.86
N HIS A 6 -20.78 -0.64 -55.76
CA HIS A 6 -19.59 0.20 -55.59
C HIS A 6 -19.73 1.20 -54.42
N GLY A 7 -20.93 1.73 -54.16
CA GLY A 7 -21.20 2.58 -53.00
C GLY A 7 -21.08 1.83 -51.68
N ALA A 8 -21.67 0.63 -51.59
CA ALA A 8 -21.61 -0.20 -50.39
C ALA A 8 -20.18 -0.66 -50.02
N ILE A 9 -19.32 -0.90 -51.02
CA ILE A 9 -17.91 -1.24 -50.79
C ILE A 9 -17.15 -0.03 -50.23
N GLY A 10 -17.34 1.17 -50.80
CA GLY A 10 -16.68 2.38 -50.30
C GLY A 10 -17.13 2.80 -48.89
N ASP A 11 -18.38 2.52 -48.51
CA ASP A 11 -18.88 2.74 -47.15
C ASP A 11 -18.30 1.73 -46.15
N ALA A 12 -18.16 0.46 -46.57
CA ALA A 12 -17.53 -0.58 -45.75
C ALA A 12 -16.03 -0.33 -45.52
N GLU A 13 -15.30 0.13 -46.54
CA GLU A 13 -13.88 0.48 -46.45
C GLU A 13 -13.66 1.66 -45.49
N ARG A 14 -14.50 2.70 -45.56
CA ARG A 14 -14.46 3.83 -44.62
C ARG A 14 -14.75 3.41 -43.19
N SER A 15 -15.80 2.60 -42.98
CA SER A 15 -16.12 2.08 -41.64
C SER A 15 -15.02 1.20 -41.07
N HIS A 16 -14.33 0.41 -41.90
CA HIS A 16 -13.20 -0.41 -41.48
C HIS A 16 -12.01 0.46 -41.06
N HIS A 17 -11.69 1.49 -41.85
CA HIS A 17 -10.61 2.42 -41.54
C HIS A 17 -10.85 3.18 -40.23
N GLU A 18 -12.06 3.69 -40.01
CA GLU A 18 -12.44 4.36 -38.75
C GLU A 18 -12.44 3.41 -37.54
N ALA A 19 -12.71 2.12 -37.74
CA ALA A 19 -12.61 1.12 -36.70
C ALA A 19 -11.14 0.80 -36.35
N GLU A 20 -10.26 0.74 -37.35
CA GLU A 20 -8.83 0.55 -37.15
C GLU A 20 -8.17 1.74 -36.43
N GLU A 21 -8.52 2.97 -36.81
CA GLU A 21 -8.00 4.17 -36.13
C GLU A 21 -8.45 4.22 -34.66
N ARG A 22 -9.72 3.89 -34.38
CA ARG A 22 -10.22 3.77 -33.01
C ARG A 22 -9.50 2.66 -32.23
N ALA A 23 -9.30 1.50 -32.85
CA ALA A 23 -8.57 0.39 -32.22
C ALA A 23 -7.12 0.76 -31.91
N LEU A 24 -6.46 1.52 -32.80
CA LEU A 24 -5.10 2.01 -32.59
C LEU A 24 -5.05 3.05 -31.45
N ALA A 25 -6.00 3.99 -31.41
CA ALA A 25 -6.11 4.96 -30.34
C ALA A 25 -6.35 4.30 -28.98
N THR A 26 -7.24 3.31 -28.91
CA THR A 26 -7.49 2.53 -27.70
C THR A 26 -6.25 1.74 -27.28
N ARG A 27 -5.53 1.10 -28.20
CA ARG A 27 -4.27 0.39 -27.88
C ARG A 27 -3.23 1.33 -27.29
N LYS A 28 -3.07 2.54 -27.83
CA LYS A 28 -2.16 3.56 -27.27
C LYS A 28 -2.56 3.95 -25.85
N GLN A 29 -3.86 4.17 -25.61
CA GLN A 29 -4.37 4.51 -24.27
C GLN A 29 -4.17 3.36 -23.27
N VAL A 30 -4.43 2.12 -23.67
CA VAL A 30 -4.17 0.93 -22.85
C VAL A 30 -2.69 0.84 -22.50
N GLY A 31 -1.78 0.97 -23.47
CA GLY A 31 -0.34 0.98 -23.20
C GLY A 31 0.07 2.07 -22.21
N THR A 32 -0.46 3.29 -22.33
CA THR A 32 -0.19 4.37 -21.37
C THR A 32 -0.73 4.05 -19.96
N LEU A 33 -1.89 3.39 -19.85
CA LEU A 33 -2.45 2.98 -18.56
C LEU A 33 -1.66 1.84 -17.92
N GLU A 34 -1.17 0.89 -18.73
CA GLU A 34 -0.31 -0.20 -18.27
C GLU A 34 1.03 0.33 -17.72
N GLU A 35 1.65 1.29 -18.41
CA GLU A 35 2.86 1.96 -17.94
C GLU A 35 2.63 2.69 -16.61
N LYS A 36 1.51 3.42 -16.49
CA LYS A 36 1.13 4.09 -15.23
C LYS A 36 0.88 3.10 -14.10
N ALA A 37 0.22 1.98 -14.39
CA ALA A 37 -0.04 0.93 -13.41
C ALA A 37 1.27 0.27 -12.95
N ALA A 38 2.20 0.00 -13.88
CA ALA A 38 3.52 -0.52 -13.56
C ALA A 38 4.33 0.46 -12.69
N GLY A 39 4.33 1.75 -13.02
CA GLY A 39 5.01 2.78 -12.23
C GLY A 39 4.42 2.94 -10.82
N ALA A 40 3.09 2.95 -10.70
CA ALA A 40 2.40 3.00 -9.41
C ALA A 40 2.71 1.77 -8.54
N LYS A 41 2.76 0.58 -9.15
CA LYS A 41 3.13 -0.66 -8.46
C LYS A 41 4.58 -0.60 -7.96
N GLN A 42 5.53 -0.18 -8.80
CA GLN A 42 6.93 -0.03 -8.38
C GLN A 42 7.08 0.97 -7.22
N TYR A 43 6.37 2.09 -7.27
CA TYR A 43 6.36 3.07 -6.18
C TYR A 43 5.78 2.48 -4.89
N PHE A 44 4.69 1.71 -4.98
CA PHE A 44 4.11 1.01 -3.85
C PHE A 44 5.06 -0.04 -3.25
N ASP A 45 5.71 -0.84 -4.10
CA ASP A 45 6.68 -1.86 -3.68
C ASP A 45 7.88 -1.21 -2.96
N GLN A 46 8.37 -0.06 -3.45
CA GLN A 46 9.43 0.71 -2.80
C GLN A 46 9.00 1.26 -1.44
N LEU A 47 7.79 1.83 -1.35
CA LEU A 47 7.23 2.29 -0.08
C LEU A 47 7.10 1.14 0.91
N GLN A 48 6.57 -0.01 0.48
CA GLN A 48 6.41 -1.19 1.32
C GLN A 48 7.74 -1.75 1.80
N ALA A 49 8.75 -1.84 0.92
CA ALA A 49 10.09 -2.29 1.29
C ALA A 49 10.76 -1.33 2.29
N SER A 50 10.53 -0.02 2.16
CA SER A 50 11.05 0.98 3.10
C SER A 50 10.33 0.94 4.46
N ALA A 51 9.02 0.70 4.46
CA ALA A 51 8.21 0.57 5.68
C ALA A 51 8.62 -0.67 6.48
N GLY A 52 8.76 -1.83 5.83
CA GLY A 52 9.22 -3.06 6.47
C GLY A 52 10.62 -2.94 7.10
N LYS A 53 11.51 -2.14 6.51
CA LYS A 53 12.83 -1.83 7.10
C LYS A 53 12.72 -0.99 8.38
N ARG A 54 11.75 -0.09 8.49
CA ARG A 54 11.55 0.71 9.71
C ARG A 54 11.01 -0.17 10.85
N GLU A 55 10.05 -1.02 10.53
CA GLU A 55 9.43 -1.95 11.47
C GLU A 55 10.46 -2.96 12.01
N ALA A 56 11.27 -3.56 11.13
CA ALA A 56 12.31 -4.52 11.51
C ALA A 56 13.43 -3.91 12.39
N ARG A 57 13.63 -2.59 12.37
CA ARG A 57 14.58 -1.91 13.27
C ARG A 57 14.10 -1.87 14.73
N LEU A 58 12.80 -1.96 14.99
CA LEU A 58 12.26 -2.03 16.34
C LEU A 58 12.32 -3.47 16.87
N HIS A 59 11.83 -4.42 16.07
CA HIS A 59 11.92 -5.84 16.39
C HIS A 59 11.89 -6.69 15.10
N PRO A 60 12.67 -7.78 14.99
CA PRO A 60 12.72 -8.62 13.79
C PRO A 60 11.35 -9.12 13.32
N ASP A 61 10.47 -9.50 14.25
CA ASP A 61 9.12 -9.99 13.96
C ASP A 61 8.04 -8.89 13.89
N MET A 62 8.39 -7.62 14.07
CA MET A 62 7.43 -6.51 14.02
C MET A 62 6.67 -6.43 12.68
N PRO A 63 7.30 -6.62 11.50
CA PRO A 63 6.58 -6.62 10.23
C PRO A 63 5.51 -7.73 10.17
N LYS A 64 5.81 -8.92 10.72
CA LYS A 64 4.87 -10.04 10.74
C LYS A 64 3.67 -9.71 11.62
N LEU A 65 3.90 -9.10 12.78
CA LEU A 65 2.84 -8.68 13.70
C LEU A 65 1.93 -7.61 13.07
N ILE A 66 2.49 -6.56 12.48
CA ILE A 66 1.72 -5.51 11.80
C ILE A 66 0.91 -6.10 10.65
N HIS A 67 1.49 -7.03 9.90
CA HIS A 67 0.78 -7.75 8.85
C HIS A 67 -0.36 -8.62 9.42
N ALA A 68 -0.15 -9.30 10.55
CA ALA A 68 -1.18 -10.08 11.23
C ALA A 68 -2.34 -9.19 11.73
N ILE A 69 -2.05 -8.02 12.30
CA ILE A 69 -3.06 -7.03 12.71
C ILE A 69 -3.85 -6.58 11.48
N SER A 70 -3.17 -6.24 10.38
CA SER A 70 -3.80 -5.78 9.15
C SER A 70 -4.75 -6.81 8.52
N ARG A 71 -4.37 -8.10 8.56
CA ARG A 71 -5.23 -9.21 8.09
C ARG A 71 -6.42 -9.49 9.01
N ASN A 72 -6.32 -9.17 10.30
CA ASN A 72 -7.33 -9.46 11.31
C ASN A 72 -8.08 -8.21 11.78
N LYS A 73 -8.09 -7.11 11.02
CA LYS A 73 -8.75 -5.83 11.39
C LYS A 73 -10.19 -6.00 11.86
N SER A 74 -10.96 -6.88 11.22
CA SER A 74 -12.37 -7.14 11.56
C SER A 74 -12.58 -7.83 12.92
N LYS A 75 -11.53 -8.39 13.52
CA LYS A 75 -11.60 -9.00 14.86
C LYS A 75 -11.42 -8.00 15.99
N PHE A 76 -10.94 -6.80 15.68
CA PHE A 76 -10.76 -5.74 16.65
C PHE A 76 -11.98 -4.82 16.68
N LYS A 77 -12.38 -4.41 17.89
CA LYS A 77 -13.36 -3.33 18.06
C LYS A 77 -12.76 -2.00 17.59
N SER A 78 -11.51 -1.77 17.95
CA SER A 78 -10.68 -0.69 17.44
C SER A 78 -9.30 -1.23 17.06
N VAL A 79 -8.84 -0.93 15.85
CA VAL A 79 -7.56 -1.46 15.36
C VAL A 79 -6.43 -0.90 16.24
N PRO A 80 -5.55 -1.77 16.80
CA PRO A 80 -4.44 -1.32 17.62
C PRO A 80 -3.55 -0.32 16.86
N GLU A 81 -3.19 0.78 17.52
CA GLU A 81 -2.33 1.82 16.96
C GLU A 81 -0.88 1.59 17.37
N GLY A 82 0.03 1.46 16.41
CA GLY A 82 1.45 1.31 16.69
C GLY A 82 2.22 0.50 15.65
N PRO A 83 3.46 0.09 15.98
CA PRO A 83 4.12 0.29 17.27
C PRO A 83 4.46 1.77 17.54
N VAL A 84 4.47 2.19 18.80
CA VAL A 84 4.66 3.59 19.24
C VAL A 84 5.92 4.21 18.62
N GLY A 85 7.02 3.46 18.52
CA GLY A 85 8.28 3.94 17.93
C GLY A 85 8.20 4.34 16.46
N LEU A 86 7.17 3.93 15.71
CA LEU A 86 6.95 4.40 14.33
C LEU A 86 6.15 5.70 14.26
N LEU A 87 5.42 6.03 15.33
CA LEU A 87 4.58 7.21 15.45
C LEU A 87 5.35 8.40 16.07
N LEU A 88 6.46 8.11 16.74
CA LEU A 88 7.32 9.12 17.34
C LEU A 88 8.43 9.54 16.37
N ALA A 89 8.65 10.84 16.29
CA ALA A 89 9.81 11.43 15.65
C ALA A 89 10.34 12.55 16.55
N LEU A 90 11.66 12.61 16.69
CA LEU A 90 12.30 13.74 17.36
C LEU A 90 12.54 14.86 16.36
N ASP A 91 12.38 16.09 16.82
CA ASP A 91 12.82 17.25 16.07
C ASP A 91 14.32 17.08 15.75
N PRO A 92 14.75 17.26 14.48
CA PRO A 92 16.15 17.17 14.08
C PRO A 92 17.12 18.01 14.92
N LYS A 93 16.66 19.12 15.52
CA LYS A 93 17.46 19.97 16.40
C LYS A 93 17.74 19.34 17.77
N HIS A 94 16.95 18.35 18.17
CA HIS A 94 16.98 17.71 19.49
C HIS A 94 17.41 16.24 19.43
N THR A 95 18.12 15.83 18.38
CA THR A 95 18.61 14.45 18.21
C THR A 95 19.55 13.99 19.34
N HIS A 96 20.23 14.92 20.00
CA HIS A 96 21.04 14.64 21.20
C HIS A 96 20.22 14.09 22.39
N LEU A 97 18.89 14.28 22.37
CA LEU A 97 17.98 13.74 23.40
C LEU A 97 17.42 12.36 23.04
N ALA A 98 17.86 11.74 21.94
CA ALA A 98 17.26 10.49 21.44
C ALA A 98 17.27 9.35 22.47
N GLU A 99 18.40 9.13 23.14
CA GLU A 99 18.49 8.08 24.15
C GLU A 99 17.62 8.38 25.38
N VAL A 100 17.55 9.65 25.79
CA VAL A 100 16.70 10.08 26.92
C VAL A 100 15.23 9.88 26.58
N ALA A 101 14.81 10.26 25.38
CA ALA A 101 13.45 10.08 24.90
C ALA A 101 13.07 8.60 24.79
N GLU A 102 13.97 7.76 24.26
CA GLU A 102 13.75 6.31 24.22
C GLU A 102 13.56 5.73 25.62
N ARG A 103 14.44 6.07 26.57
CA ARG A 103 14.31 5.59 27.96
C ARG A 103 13.04 6.09 28.63
N ALA A 104 12.66 7.35 28.41
CA ALA A 104 11.42 7.92 28.93
C ALA A 104 10.18 7.19 28.39
N CYS A 105 10.25 6.64 27.17
CA CYS A 105 9.21 5.82 26.58
C CYS A 105 9.22 4.36 27.08
N GLY A 106 10.08 3.98 28.03
CA GLY A 106 10.21 2.59 28.49
C GLY A 106 11.20 1.74 27.67
N GLY A 107 12.12 2.39 26.95
CA GLY A 107 13.13 1.74 26.12
C GLY A 107 12.51 0.99 24.93
N ASN A 108 13.24 0.01 24.41
CA ASN A 108 12.77 -0.78 23.26
C ASN A 108 11.39 -1.45 23.51
N LYS A 109 11.10 -1.88 24.74
CA LYS A 109 9.80 -2.50 25.07
C LYS A 109 8.63 -1.53 24.87
N GLY A 110 8.79 -0.28 25.29
CA GLY A 110 7.75 0.72 25.11
C GLY A 110 7.67 1.24 23.67
N LEU A 111 8.81 1.38 22.97
CA LEU A 111 8.79 1.70 21.54
C LEU A 111 8.13 0.61 20.68
N CYS A 112 8.22 -0.66 21.10
CA CYS A 112 7.55 -1.79 20.46
C CYS A 112 6.08 -1.97 20.89
N SER A 113 5.56 -1.13 21.78
CA SER A 113 4.20 -1.29 22.30
C SER A 113 3.13 -0.76 21.33
N PHE A 114 1.91 -1.27 21.47
CA PHE A 114 0.72 -0.84 20.73
C PHE A 114 -0.30 -0.25 21.69
N ILE A 115 -0.99 0.78 21.25
CA ILE A 115 -2.10 1.40 21.95
C ILE A 115 -3.38 0.65 21.54
N VAL A 116 -4.13 0.17 22.52
CA VAL A 116 -5.40 -0.56 22.33
C VAL A 116 -6.51 0.17 23.06
N SER A 117 -7.71 0.19 22.48
CA SER A 117 -8.84 0.93 23.06
C SER A 117 -9.56 0.15 24.18
N CYS A 118 -9.41 -1.17 24.24
CA CYS A 118 -10.06 -2.00 25.26
C CYS A 118 -9.30 -3.31 25.55
N GLN A 119 -9.65 -3.95 26.67
CA GLN A 119 -9.02 -5.20 27.12
C GLN A 119 -9.29 -6.38 26.18
N GLU A 120 -10.43 -6.38 25.46
CA GLU A 120 -10.72 -7.43 24.48
C GLU A 120 -9.76 -7.34 23.28
N ASP A 121 -9.51 -6.14 22.76
CA ASP A 121 -8.53 -5.91 21.69
C ASP A 121 -7.12 -6.28 22.15
N GLU A 122 -6.78 -6.03 23.42
CA GLU A 122 -5.51 -6.48 24.00
C GLU A 122 -5.37 -8.01 23.95
N LYS A 123 -6.42 -8.76 24.34
CA LYS A 123 -6.42 -10.22 24.28
C LYS A 123 -6.30 -10.73 22.85
N THR A 124 -7.01 -10.10 21.91
CA THR A 124 -6.93 -10.41 20.48
C THR A 124 -5.53 -10.15 19.94
N LEU A 125 -4.91 -9.02 20.29
CA LEU A 125 -3.55 -8.70 19.88
C LEU A 125 -2.53 -9.71 20.43
N ARG A 126 -2.66 -10.09 21.70
CA ARG A 126 -1.79 -11.10 22.33
C ARG A 126 -1.94 -12.49 21.72
N SER A 127 -3.14 -12.88 21.28
CA SER A 127 -3.33 -14.18 20.64
C SER A 127 -2.68 -14.26 19.25
N LEU A 128 -2.54 -13.13 18.54
CA LEU A 128 -1.78 -13.06 17.28
C LEU A 128 -0.27 -13.28 17.48
N LEU A 129 0.25 -13.10 18.69
CA LEU A 129 1.67 -13.33 19.03
C LEU A 129 1.95 -14.77 19.47
N ALA A 130 0.92 -15.54 19.81
CA ALA A 130 1.04 -16.90 20.36
C ALA A 130 0.91 -18.01 19.30
N GLY A 131 0.70 -17.66 18.03
CA GLY A 131 0.65 -18.58 16.89
C GLY A 131 1.70 -18.24 15.85
#